data_AF-A0A7C7Q4A9-F1
#
_entry.id   AF-A0A7C7Q4A9-F1
#
_cell.length_a   1.000
_cell.length_b   1.000
_cell.length_c   1.000
_cell.angle_alpha   90.00
_cell.angle_beta   90.00
_cell.angle_gamma   90.00
#
_symmetry.space_group_name_H-M   'P 1'
#
loop_
_entity.id
_entity.type
_entity.pdbx_description
1 polymer ?
#
loop_
_entity_poly.entity_id
_entity_poly.type
_entity_poly.pdbx_seq_one_letter_code
_entity_poly.pdbx_strand_id
1 'polypeptide(L)'
;MRAVVEEAEELARREGYDEVIPITLRAMPLTYHRIKRIAYELGVELDSWDTELWTSEEDRRRAEEIWRGWGLGEHDFVVALHRRGANVYKYWDAEEVQKAVDYLKERYGAKVIAFETHTDLNREPAKQLEGVYSTADLPELPLKVSAALIEKCKLFIGLDSGPMWLATTTKTPIIALFTMTWMHQSAPLREHSLIVASQKAL
;
A
#
# COMPACT_ATOMS: atom_id res chain seq x y z
N MET A 1 -15.09 29.19 8.31
CA MET A 1 -13.94 28.48 8.92
C MET A 1 -13.73 28.94 10.35
N ARG A 2 -13.51 30.24 10.62
CA ARG A 2 -13.33 30.76 11.98
C ARG A 2 -14.42 30.34 12.98
N ALA A 3 -15.70 30.56 12.65
CA ALA A 3 -16.81 30.15 13.53
C ALA A 3 -16.86 28.63 13.79
N VAL A 4 -16.46 27.80 12.82
CA VAL A 4 -16.41 26.34 12.96
C VAL A 4 -15.28 25.92 13.91
N VAL A 5 -14.13 26.61 13.84
CA VAL A 5 -13.01 26.36 14.76
C VAL A 5 -13.38 26.78 16.18
N GLU A 6 -14.00 27.95 16.35
CA GLU A 6 -14.45 28.43 17.66
C GLU A 6 -15.47 27.47 18.32
N GLU A 7 -16.42 26.95 17.54
CA GLU A 7 -17.38 25.93 18.01
C GLU A 7 -16.70 24.59 18.34
N ALA A 8 -15.75 24.15 17.51
CA ALA A 8 -14.98 22.94 17.76
C ALA A 8 -14.12 23.05 19.03
N GLU A 9 -13.52 24.21 19.28
CA GLU A 9 -12.76 24.49 20.50
C GLU A 9 -13.63 24.48 21.76
N GLU A 10 -14.86 25.01 21.68
CA GLU A 10 -15.82 24.94 22.78
C GLU A 10 -16.23 23.50 23.09
N LEU A 11 -16.52 22.73 22.04
CA LEU A 11 -16.82 21.30 22.17
C LEU A 11 -15.63 20.53 22.75
N ALA A 12 -14.42 20.75 22.23
CA ALA A 12 -13.20 20.11 22.72
C ALA A 12 -13.02 20.34 24.24
N ARG A 13 -13.12 21.60 24.69
CA ARG A 13 -13.06 21.93 26.13
C ARG A 13 -14.12 21.20 26.95
N ARG A 14 -15.35 21.09 26.43
CA ARG A 14 -16.46 20.42 27.13
C ARG A 14 -16.24 18.92 27.27
N GLU A 15 -15.70 18.28 26.23
CA GLU A 15 -15.44 16.83 26.20
C GLU A 15 -14.07 16.45 26.79
N GLY A 16 -13.30 17.44 27.28
CA GLY A 16 -12.01 17.21 27.95
C GLY A 16 -10.82 17.02 27.02
N TYR A 17 -10.89 17.51 25.78
CA TYR A 17 -9.75 17.56 24.87
C TYR A 17 -8.94 18.84 25.08
N ASP A 18 -7.61 18.73 24.95
CA ASP A 18 -6.67 19.81 25.24
C ASP A 18 -6.58 20.88 24.13
N GLU A 19 -6.65 20.47 22.87
CA GLU A 19 -6.38 21.35 21.73
C GLU A 19 -7.18 20.97 20.47
N VAL A 20 -7.55 21.97 19.67
CA VAL A 20 -8.11 21.81 18.32
C VAL A 20 -7.12 22.40 17.32
N ILE A 21 -6.56 21.54 16.46
CA ILE A 21 -5.54 21.95 15.49
C ILE A 21 -6.14 21.96 14.07
N PRO A 22 -6.33 23.14 13.44
CA PRO A 22 -6.88 23.22 12.10
C PRO A 22 -5.81 22.85 11.04
N ILE A 23 -6.04 21.76 10.32
CA ILE A 23 -5.20 21.34 9.18
C ILE A 23 -5.91 21.70 7.87
N THR A 24 -5.25 22.50 7.05
CA THR A 24 -5.73 22.96 5.74
C THR A 24 -5.04 22.25 4.57
N LEU A 25 -3.83 21.73 4.82
CA LEU A 25 -2.85 21.28 3.83
C LEU A 25 -2.39 22.39 2.86
N ARG A 26 -2.88 23.62 2.95
CA ARG A 26 -2.62 24.68 1.96
C ARG A 26 -1.37 25.52 2.27
N ALA A 27 -0.75 25.31 3.43
CA ALA A 27 0.42 26.09 3.83
C ALA A 27 1.67 25.80 2.98
N MET A 28 1.66 24.71 2.21
CA MET A 28 2.74 24.30 1.33
C MET A 28 2.20 23.90 -0.07
N PRO A 29 3.00 24.10 -1.14
CA PRO A 29 2.67 23.65 -2.49
C PRO A 29 2.25 22.18 -2.56
N LEU A 30 1.34 21.88 -3.49
CA LEU A 30 0.85 20.52 -3.68
C LEU A 30 1.94 19.55 -4.09
N THR A 31 3.04 20.03 -4.67
CA THR A 31 4.25 19.27 -5.07
C THR A 31 5.00 18.62 -3.90
N TYR A 32 4.69 18.98 -2.65
CA TYR A 32 5.24 18.31 -1.48
C TYR A 32 4.39 17.12 -1.05
N HIS A 33 5.05 16.10 -0.51
CA HIS A 33 4.38 14.93 0.07
C HIS A 33 3.39 15.34 1.15
N ARG A 34 2.23 14.66 1.24
CA ARG A 34 1.16 15.02 2.19
C ARG A 34 1.63 15.03 3.63
N ILE A 35 2.42 14.03 4.01
CA ILE A 35 3.00 13.92 5.36
C ILE A 35 3.85 15.16 5.68
N LYS A 36 4.63 15.67 4.72
CA LYS A 36 5.41 16.91 4.90
C LYS A 36 4.52 18.12 5.16
N ARG A 37 3.42 18.23 4.41
CA ARG A 37 2.49 19.36 4.50
C ARG A 37 1.76 19.36 5.85
N ILE A 38 1.38 18.18 6.34
CA ILE A 38 0.79 18.01 7.68
C ILE A 38 1.81 18.36 8.75
N ALA A 39 3.02 17.78 8.70
CA ALA A 39 4.08 18.04 9.67
C ALA A 39 4.41 19.54 9.78
N TYR A 40 4.48 20.23 8.63
CA TYR A 40 4.66 21.69 8.59
C TYR A 40 3.54 22.46 9.29
N GLU A 41 2.27 22.12 9.04
CA GLU A 41 1.13 22.79 9.68
C GLU A 41 1.02 22.47 11.18
N LEU A 42 1.55 21.33 11.61
CA LEU A 42 1.69 20.96 13.02
C LEU A 42 2.92 21.58 13.69
N GLY A 43 3.83 22.22 12.94
CA GLY A 43 5.10 22.71 13.48
C GLY A 43 6.04 21.59 13.94
N VAL A 44 5.90 20.39 13.37
CA VAL A 44 6.68 19.20 13.73
C VAL A 44 7.74 18.92 12.67
N GLU A 45 8.97 18.67 13.12
CA GLU A 45 10.03 18.09 12.29
C GLU A 45 9.99 16.57 12.40
N LEU A 46 10.17 15.86 11.29
CA LEU A 46 10.13 14.40 11.26
C LEU A 46 11.54 13.85 11.42
N ASP A 47 11.73 12.98 12.42
CA ASP A 47 13.01 12.29 12.64
C ASP A 47 13.30 11.25 11.54
N SER A 48 12.25 10.70 10.92
CA SER A 48 12.36 9.76 9.80
C SER A 48 11.16 9.87 8.87
N TRP A 49 11.38 9.53 7.60
CA TRP A 49 10.33 9.36 6.58
C TRP A 49 9.89 7.91 6.42
N ASP A 50 10.61 6.96 7.01
CA ASP A 50 10.25 5.55 6.95
C ASP A 50 8.92 5.32 7.66
N THR A 51 8.00 4.67 6.95
CA THR A 51 6.76 4.17 7.56
C THR A 51 7.02 2.84 8.24
N GLU A 52 6.45 2.61 9.41
CA GLU A 52 6.66 1.38 10.17
C GLU A 52 5.33 0.72 10.56
N LEU A 53 5.33 -0.61 10.59
CA LEU A 53 4.25 -1.43 11.12
C LEU A 53 4.85 -2.59 11.92
N TRP A 54 4.64 -2.59 13.24
CA TRP A 54 5.16 -3.64 14.11
C TRP A 54 4.31 -4.91 14.03
N THR A 55 4.86 -5.91 13.36
CA THR A 55 4.36 -7.30 13.33
C THR A 55 4.85 -8.07 14.55
N SER A 56 3.96 -8.79 15.20
CA SER A 56 4.27 -9.71 16.31
C SER A 56 4.88 -11.02 15.79
N GLU A 57 5.43 -11.84 16.70
CA GLU A 57 5.85 -13.20 16.38
C GLU A 57 4.67 -14.07 15.90
N GLU A 58 3.47 -13.82 16.41
CA GLU A 58 2.27 -14.52 15.95
C GLU A 58 1.91 -14.15 14.50
N ASP A 59 2.02 -12.86 14.13
CA ASP A 59 1.80 -12.40 12.76
C ASP A 59 2.79 -13.07 11.79
N ARG A 60 4.08 -13.13 12.17
CA ARG A 60 5.13 -13.79 11.38
C ARG A 60 4.89 -15.28 11.25
N ARG A 61 4.49 -15.95 12.34
CA ARG A 61 4.15 -17.38 12.32
C ARG A 61 2.97 -17.67 11.39
N ARG A 62 1.90 -16.88 11.44
CA ARG A 62 0.73 -17.04 10.54
C ARG A 62 1.12 -16.81 9.09
N ALA A 63 1.97 -15.81 8.80
CA ALA A 63 2.51 -15.59 7.45
C ALA A 63 3.36 -16.78 6.97
N GLU A 64 4.19 -17.37 7.84
CA GLU A 64 4.99 -18.56 7.52
C GLU A 64 4.10 -19.80 7.25
N GLU A 65 3.02 -19.98 8.00
CA GLU A 65 2.06 -21.07 7.77
C GLU A 65 1.37 -20.93 6.41
N ILE A 66 0.94 -19.72 6.04
CA ILE A 66 0.39 -19.43 4.71
C ILE A 66 1.44 -19.70 3.62
N TRP A 67 2.66 -19.21 3.80
CA TRP A 67 3.78 -19.37 2.86
C TRP A 67 4.08 -20.85 2.59
N ARG A 68 4.19 -21.67 3.64
CA ARG A 68 4.40 -23.12 3.53
C ARG A 68 3.17 -23.84 2.98
N GLY A 69 1.97 -23.41 3.35
CA GLY A 69 0.72 -23.95 2.81
C GLY A 69 0.60 -23.78 1.29
N TRP A 70 1.18 -22.71 0.76
CA TRP A 70 1.33 -22.47 -0.68
C TRP A 70 2.51 -23.22 -1.32
N GLY A 71 3.32 -23.94 -0.54
CA GLY A 71 4.51 -24.64 -1.04
C GLY A 71 5.61 -23.70 -1.51
N LEU A 72 5.67 -22.49 -0.96
CA LEU A 72 6.75 -21.54 -1.22
C LEU A 72 7.97 -21.88 -0.36
N GLY A 73 9.12 -21.97 -0.99
CA GLY A 73 10.42 -22.18 -0.36
C GLY A 73 11.02 -20.87 0.15
N GLU A 74 12.05 -20.99 1.00
CA GLU A 74 12.77 -19.84 1.56
C GLU A 74 13.57 -19.06 0.52
N HIS A 75 14.04 -19.74 -0.53
CA HIS A 75 14.90 -19.16 -1.57
C HIS A 75 14.15 -18.84 -2.87
N ASP A 76 12.83 -19.04 -2.91
CA ASP A 76 12.04 -18.71 -4.09
C ASP A 76 12.09 -17.21 -4.37
N PHE A 77 12.15 -16.85 -5.65
CA PHE A 77 11.96 -15.48 -6.08
C PHE A 77 10.47 -15.18 -6.13
N VAL A 78 9.92 -14.62 -5.05
CA VAL A 78 8.48 -14.34 -4.94
C VAL A 78 8.19 -12.86 -5.12
N VAL A 79 7.24 -12.53 -5.99
CA VAL A 79 6.77 -11.16 -6.24
C VAL A 79 5.37 -10.98 -5.63
N ALA A 80 5.22 -9.98 -4.77
CA ALA A 80 3.93 -9.49 -4.33
C ALA A 80 3.35 -8.58 -5.42
N LEU A 81 2.15 -8.88 -5.90
CA LEU A 81 1.50 -8.12 -6.98
C LEU A 81 0.14 -7.61 -6.52
N HIS A 82 -0.16 -6.34 -6.79
CA HIS A 82 -1.45 -5.76 -6.49
C HIS A 82 -1.98 -4.90 -7.64
N ARG A 83 -3.14 -5.28 -8.19
CA ARG A 83 -3.71 -4.66 -9.41
C ARG A 83 -5.03 -3.92 -9.20
N ARG A 84 -5.57 -3.90 -7.98
CA ARG A 84 -6.87 -3.29 -7.67
C ARG A 84 -6.74 -2.16 -6.65
N GLY A 85 -7.84 -1.51 -6.33
CA GLY A 85 -7.85 -0.41 -5.36
C GLY A 85 -9.24 0.10 -5.09
N ALA A 86 -9.36 1.16 -4.30
CA ALA A 86 -10.67 1.74 -4.00
C ALA A 86 -11.33 2.39 -5.23
N ASN A 87 -10.52 2.85 -6.20
CA ASN A 87 -10.99 3.49 -7.42
C ASN A 87 -10.79 2.54 -8.62
N VAL A 88 -11.90 2.07 -9.19
CA VAL A 88 -11.92 1.15 -10.34
C VAL A 88 -11.19 1.71 -11.57
N TYR A 89 -11.15 3.03 -11.74
CA TYR A 89 -10.44 3.66 -12.86
C TYR A 89 -8.91 3.57 -12.73
N LYS A 90 -8.39 3.14 -11.57
CA LYS A 90 -6.97 2.86 -11.38
C LYS A 90 -6.58 1.43 -11.71
N TYR A 91 -7.57 0.53 -11.89
CA TYR A 91 -7.29 -0.90 -12.01
C TYR A 91 -6.29 -1.16 -13.12
N TRP A 92 -5.33 -2.02 -12.81
CA TRP A 92 -4.45 -2.56 -13.82
C TRP A 92 -5.20 -3.74 -14.47
N ASP A 93 -5.46 -3.61 -15.76
CA ASP A 93 -6.21 -4.57 -16.57
C ASP A 93 -5.69 -5.99 -16.38
N ALA A 94 -6.60 -6.96 -16.25
CA ALA A 94 -6.25 -8.33 -15.91
C ALA A 94 -5.39 -9.01 -16.99
N GLU A 95 -5.63 -8.72 -18.27
CA GLU A 95 -4.86 -9.31 -19.38
C GLU A 95 -3.45 -8.69 -19.45
N GLU A 96 -3.34 -7.39 -19.19
CA GLU A 96 -2.02 -6.72 -19.09
C GLU A 96 -1.23 -7.17 -17.86
N VAL A 97 -1.89 -7.37 -16.72
CA VAL A 97 -1.26 -7.93 -15.51
C VAL A 97 -0.80 -9.36 -15.76
N GLN A 98 -1.62 -10.18 -16.45
CA GLN A 98 -1.25 -11.56 -16.78
C GLN A 98 0.03 -11.60 -17.61
N LYS A 99 0.18 -10.72 -18.61
CA LYS A 99 1.44 -10.60 -19.38
C LYS A 99 2.64 -10.30 -18.49
N ALA A 100 2.48 -9.44 -17.47
CA ALA A 100 3.55 -9.14 -16.53
C ALA A 100 3.87 -10.35 -15.63
N VAL A 101 2.85 -11.08 -15.16
CA VAL A 101 3.01 -12.33 -14.40
C VAL A 101 3.76 -13.36 -15.21
N ASP A 102 3.37 -13.58 -16.47
CA ASP A 102 4.00 -14.56 -17.36
C ASP A 102 5.46 -14.18 -17.64
N TYR A 103 5.72 -12.90 -17.93
CA TYR A 103 7.08 -12.39 -18.08
C TYR A 103 7.94 -12.64 -16.83
N LEU A 104 7.41 -12.37 -15.63
CA LEU A 104 8.14 -12.58 -14.39
C LEU A 104 8.48 -14.06 -14.18
N LYS A 105 7.52 -14.96 -14.46
CA LYS A 105 7.71 -16.40 -14.39
C LYS A 105 8.75 -16.89 -15.40
N GLU A 106 8.60 -16.54 -16.67
CA GLU A 106 9.49 -16.99 -17.75
C GLU A 106 10.91 -16.46 -17.60
N ARG A 107 11.06 -15.18 -17.27
CA ARG A 107 12.36 -14.52 -17.25
C ARG A 107 13.15 -14.79 -15.97
N TYR A 108 12.46 -14.92 -14.83
CA TYR A 108 13.11 -14.99 -13.51
C TYR A 108 12.78 -16.25 -12.73
N GLY A 109 11.93 -17.15 -13.25
CA GLY A 109 11.40 -18.26 -12.47
C GLY A 109 10.57 -17.80 -11.28
N ALA A 110 9.98 -16.59 -11.37
CA ALA A 110 9.30 -15.98 -10.24
C ALA A 110 8.00 -16.71 -9.89
N LYS A 111 7.71 -16.82 -8.59
CA LYS A 111 6.37 -17.11 -8.09
C LYS A 111 5.67 -15.79 -7.78
N VAL A 112 4.36 -15.73 -7.93
CA VAL A 112 3.60 -14.48 -7.74
C VAL A 112 2.50 -14.69 -6.71
N ILE A 113 2.43 -13.78 -5.74
CA ILE A 113 1.31 -13.66 -4.80
C ILE A 113 0.50 -12.41 -5.19
N ALA A 114 -0.73 -12.60 -5.63
CA ALA A 114 -1.69 -11.53 -5.85
C ALA A 114 -2.32 -11.12 -4.50
N PHE A 115 -2.05 -9.89 -4.08
CA PHE A 115 -2.66 -9.27 -2.91
C PHE A 115 -4.02 -8.70 -3.30
N GLU A 116 -5.09 -9.47 -3.13
CA GLU A 116 -6.47 -9.06 -3.43
C GLU A 116 -7.40 -9.45 -2.27
N THR A 117 -8.57 -8.78 -2.16
CA THR A 117 -9.63 -9.15 -1.20
C THR A 117 -10.82 -9.79 -1.90
N HIS A 118 -11.62 -10.58 -1.17
CA HIS A 118 -12.90 -11.13 -1.65
C HIS A 118 -13.82 -10.05 -2.24
N THR A 119 -13.89 -8.88 -1.61
CA THR A 119 -14.68 -7.75 -2.09
C THR A 119 -14.18 -7.18 -3.41
N ASP A 120 -12.86 -7.21 -3.64
CA ASP A 120 -12.27 -6.74 -4.89
C ASP A 120 -12.66 -7.64 -6.06
N LEU A 121 -12.71 -8.97 -5.84
CA LEU A 121 -13.16 -9.96 -6.82
C LEU A 121 -14.65 -9.80 -7.20
N ASN A 122 -15.50 -9.32 -6.30
CA ASN A 122 -16.94 -9.19 -6.56
C ASN A 122 -17.33 -7.89 -7.29
N ARG A 123 -16.49 -6.85 -7.24
CA ARG A 123 -16.76 -5.54 -7.88
C ARG A 123 -16.63 -5.58 -9.39
N GLU A 124 -15.87 -6.53 -9.89
CA GLU A 124 -15.69 -6.78 -11.31
C GLU A 124 -15.43 -8.29 -11.44
N PRO A 125 -16.25 -9.04 -12.20
CA PRO A 125 -15.99 -10.45 -12.50
C PRO A 125 -14.81 -10.58 -13.50
N ALA A 126 -13.75 -9.81 -13.28
CA ALA A 126 -12.52 -9.90 -14.06
C ALA A 126 -11.97 -11.31 -13.95
N LYS A 127 -11.34 -11.76 -15.04
CA LYS A 127 -10.55 -12.99 -15.04
C LYS A 127 -9.59 -12.97 -13.85
N GLN A 128 -9.64 -14.02 -13.05
CA GLN A 128 -8.62 -14.25 -12.04
C GLN A 128 -7.29 -14.48 -12.76
N LEU A 129 -6.21 -13.99 -12.16
CA LEU A 129 -4.87 -14.25 -12.69
C LEU A 129 -4.56 -15.74 -12.57
N GLU A 130 -3.92 -16.29 -13.60
CA GLU A 130 -3.60 -17.70 -13.66
C GLU A 130 -2.20 -18.01 -13.13
N GLY A 131 -2.10 -19.12 -12.40
CA GLY A 131 -0.84 -19.60 -11.82
C GLY A 131 -0.23 -18.64 -10.79
N VAL A 132 -1.05 -17.91 -10.05
CA VAL A 132 -0.63 -17.09 -8.91
C VAL A 132 -1.24 -17.65 -7.64
N TYR A 133 -0.64 -17.32 -6.49
CA TYR A 133 -1.29 -17.48 -5.20
C TYR A 133 -2.12 -16.23 -4.92
N SER A 134 -3.32 -16.35 -4.36
CA SER A 134 -4.15 -15.19 -4.06
C SER A 134 -4.43 -15.07 -2.58
N THR A 135 -4.21 -13.88 -2.02
CA THR A 135 -4.64 -13.60 -0.63
C THR A 135 -6.16 -13.58 -0.51
N ALA A 136 -6.88 -13.42 -1.61
CA ALA A 136 -8.33 -13.53 -1.63
C ALA A 136 -8.80 -14.98 -1.41
N ASP A 137 -7.95 -15.99 -1.54
CA ASP A 137 -8.34 -17.38 -1.24
C ASP A 137 -8.30 -17.67 0.27
N LEU A 138 -7.81 -16.74 1.07
CA LEU A 138 -7.73 -16.86 2.52
C LEU A 138 -9.03 -16.33 3.16
N PRO A 139 -9.55 -17.02 4.20
CA PRO A 139 -10.80 -16.61 4.86
C PRO A 139 -10.65 -15.27 5.60
N GLU A 140 -9.48 -15.01 6.18
CA GLU A 140 -9.14 -13.77 6.85
C GLU A 140 -7.63 -13.54 6.77
N LEU A 141 -7.24 -12.32 6.38
CA LEU A 141 -5.85 -11.91 6.34
C LEU A 141 -5.68 -10.53 7.02
N PRO A 142 -5.26 -10.51 8.30
CA PRO A 142 -4.98 -9.26 9.00
C PRO A 142 -3.86 -8.45 8.33
N LEU A 143 -3.92 -7.11 8.41
CA LEU A 143 -2.95 -6.22 7.77
C LEU A 143 -1.49 -6.51 8.16
N LYS A 144 -1.24 -6.88 9.42
CA LYS A 144 0.09 -7.22 9.92
C LYS A 144 0.60 -8.53 9.33
N VAL A 145 -0.28 -9.52 9.11
CA VAL A 145 0.07 -10.77 8.43
C VAL A 145 0.34 -10.51 6.95
N SER A 146 -0.45 -9.64 6.30
CA SER A 146 -0.17 -9.18 4.93
C SER A 146 1.21 -8.52 4.81
N ALA A 147 1.55 -7.62 5.73
CA ALA A 147 2.88 -7.00 5.75
C ALA A 147 3.99 -8.03 5.95
N ALA A 148 3.82 -8.99 6.86
CA ALA A 148 4.76 -10.08 7.06
C ALA A 148 4.91 -11.00 5.82
N LEU A 149 3.84 -11.22 5.05
CA LEU A 149 3.93 -11.92 3.76
C LEU A 149 4.69 -11.09 2.71
N ILE A 150 4.43 -9.79 2.63
CA ILE A 150 5.14 -8.88 1.71
C ILE A 150 6.63 -8.81 2.06
N GLU A 151 6.98 -8.80 3.35
CA GLU A 151 8.38 -8.78 3.83
C GLU A 151 9.19 -9.99 3.35
N LYS A 152 8.54 -11.14 3.12
CA LYS A 152 9.18 -12.34 2.58
C LYS A 152 9.37 -12.27 1.05
N CYS A 153 8.66 -11.39 0.36
CA CYS A 153 8.76 -11.23 -1.09
C CYS A 153 10.05 -10.49 -1.49
N LYS A 154 10.56 -10.74 -2.69
CA LYS A 154 11.75 -10.06 -3.24
C LYS A 154 11.41 -8.73 -3.90
N LEU A 155 10.15 -8.52 -4.24
CA LEU A 155 9.66 -7.33 -4.93
C LEU A 155 8.17 -7.19 -4.68
N PHE A 156 7.71 -5.95 -4.51
CA PHE A 156 6.31 -5.57 -4.61
C PHE A 156 6.08 -4.78 -5.90
N ILE A 157 5.03 -5.11 -6.66
CA ILE A 157 4.58 -4.35 -7.82
C ILE A 157 3.09 -4.07 -7.66
N GLY A 158 2.69 -2.80 -7.68
CA GLY A 158 1.26 -2.53 -7.63
C GLY A 158 0.84 -1.08 -7.64
N LEU A 159 -0.47 -0.90 -7.65
CA LEU A 159 -1.12 0.41 -7.64
C LEU A 159 -0.92 1.15 -6.31
N ASP A 160 -1.12 2.47 -6.34
CA ASP A 160 -1.11 3.35 -5.17
C ASP A 160 -2.34 3.15 -4.26
N SER A 161 -2.37 2.03 -3.56
CA SER A 161 -3.46 1.58 -2.69
C SER A 161 -2.92 0.88 -1.43
N GLY A 162 -3.81 0.33 -0.60
CA GLY A 162 -3.48 -0.23 0.72
C GLY A 162 -2.26 -1.17 0.73
N PRO A 163 -2.19 -2.20 -0.13
CA PRO A 163 -1.03 -3.09 -0.19
C PRO A 163 0.31 -2.40 -0.48
N MET A 164 0.35 -1.33 -1.28
CA MET A 164 1.58 -0.56 -1.48
C MET A 164 2.05 0.10 -0.18
N TRP A 165 1.12 0.63 0.61
CA TRP A 165 1.44 1.20 1.92
C TRP A 165 1.94 0.14 2.90
N LEU A 166 1.36 -1.07 2.89
CA LEU A 166 1.89 -2.19 3.67
C LEU A 166 3.32 -2.56 3.21
N ALA A 167 3.58 -2.59 1.91
CA ALA A 167 4.93 -2.82 1.38
C ALA A 167 5.92 -1.74 1.85
N THR A 168 5.49 -0.48 1.92
CA THR A 168 6.31 0.65 2.39
C THR A 168 6.76 0.46 3.85
N THR A 169 6.01 -0.30 4.65
CA THR A 169 6.39 -0.64 6.04
C THR A 169 7.39 -1.79 6.16
N THR A 170 7.80 -2.40 5.05
CA THR A 170 8.74 -3.52 5.01
C THR A 170 10.06 -3.11 4.37
N LYS A 171 11.01 -4.03 4.25
CA LYS A 171 12.26 -3.82 3.48
C LYS A 171 12.13 -4.25 2.02
N THR A 172 10.95 -4.67 1.57
CA THR A 172 10.71 -5.17 0.22
C THR A 172 10.79 -4.02 -0.78
N PRO A 173 11.62 -4.11 -1.85
CA PRO A 173 11.65 -3.13 -2.92
C PRO A 173 10.28 -2.95 -3.58
N ILE A 174 9.95 -1.72 -3.98
CA ILE A 174 8.61 -1.36 -4.47
C ILE A 174 8.69 -0.82 -5.89
N ILE A 175 7.85 -1.33 -6.79
CA ILE A 175 7.49 -0.68 -8.04
C ILE A 175 6.05 -0.20 -7.90
N ALA A 176 5.88 1.10 -7.66
CA ALA A 176 4.59 1.73 -7.46
C ALA A 176 4.05 2.31 -8.78
N LEU A 177 2.84 1.90 -9.15
CA LEU A 177 2.18 2.28 -10.38
C LEU A 177 1.16 3.39 -10.11
N PHE A 178 1.40 4.57 -10.69
CA PHE A 178 0.53 5.74 -10.55
C PHE A 178 -0.15 6.07 -11.88
N THR A 179 -1.49 5.98 -11.89
CA THR A 179 -2.28 6.25 -13.10
C THR A 179 -2.85 7.66 -13.09
N MET A 180 -3.60 8.00 -12.05
CA MET A 180 -4.37 9.25 -11.95
C MET A 180 -4.24 9.95 -10.59
N THR A 181 -3.32 9.48 -9.74
CA THR A 181 -2.99 10.13 -8.48
C THR A 181 -1.64 10.80 -8.58
N TRP A 182 -1.57 12.00 -8.04
CA TRP A 182 -0.37 12.82 -8.05
C TRP A 182 0.72 12.16 -7.20
N MET A 183 1.71 11.58 -7.88
CA MET A 183 2.71 10.73 -7.24
C MET A 183 3.50 11.46 -6.16
N HIS A 184 3.75 12.76 -6.32
CA HIS A 184 4.45 13.57 -5.33
C HIS A 184 3.72 13.64 -3.97
N GLN A 185 2.41 13.35 -3.92
CA GLN A 185 1.61 13.39 -2.69
C GLN A 185 1.53 12.06 -1.94
N SER A 186 1.81 10.95 -2.62
CA SER A 186 1.54 9.59 -2.13
C SER A 186 2.59 8.57 -2.58
N ALA A 187 3.75 9.04 -3.02
CA ALA A 187 4.91 8.20 -3.28
C ALA A 187 5.25 7.37 -2.03
N PRO A 188 5.62 6.08 -2.20
CA PRO A 188 6.10 5.28 -1.08
C PRO A 188 7.34 5.95 -0.48
N LEU A 189 7.28 6.22 0.82
CA LEU A 189 8.39 6.83 1.56
C LEU A 189 9.35 5.74 2.03
N ARG A 190 10.05 5.13 1.07
CA ARG A 190 10.99 4.04 1.33
C ARG A 190 12.15 4.05 0.35
N GLU A 191 13.34 3.73 0.84
CA GLU A 191 14.50 3.49 -0.01
C GLU A 191 14.24 2.38 -1.04
N HIS A 192 14.90 2.45 -2.19
CA HIS A 192 14.75 1.48 -3.29
C HIS A 192 13.33 1.34 -3.87
N SER A 193 12.51 2.40 -3.76
CA SER A 193 11.23 2.49 -4.46
C SER A 193 11.40 3.07 -5.86
N LEU A 194 10.76 2.45 -6.84
CA LEU A 194 10.62 2.94 -8.21
C LEU A 194 9.17 3.36 -8.45
N ILE A 195 9.00 4.52 -9.08
CA ILE A 195 7.69 5.05 -9.44
C ILE A 195 7.54 4.96 -10.96
N VAL A 196 6.45 4.33 -11.41
CA VAL A 196 6.02 4.35 -12.81
C VAL A 196 4.72 5.13 -12.86
N ALA A 197 4.75 6.29 -13.52
CA ALA A 197 3.62 7.20 -13.56
C ALA A 197 3.16 7.46 -14.99
N SER A 198 1.84 7.47 -15.21
CA SER A 198 1.27 8.00 -16.45
C SER A 198 1.48 9.52 -16.52
N GLN A 199 1.45 10.11 -17.72
CA GLN A 199 1.52 11.57 -17.87
C GLN A 199 0.40 12.31 -17.12
N LYS A 200 -0.73 11.65 -16.84
CA LYS A 200 -1.84 12.22 -16.06
C LYS A 200 -1.58 12.22 -14.55
N ALA A 201 -0.54 11.53 -14.10
CA ALA A 201 -0.12 11.42 -12.70
C ALA A 201 1.13 12.26 -12.35
N LEU A 202 1.73 12.92 -13.35
CA LEU A 202 2.85 13.86 -13.19
C LEU A 202 2.39 15.20 -12.61
#